data_AF-A0A6P4FHJ4-F1
#
_entry.id   AF-A0A6P4FHJ4-F1
#
_cell.length_a   1.000
_cell.length_b   1.000
_cell.length_c   1.000
_cell.angle_alpha   90.00
_cell.angle_beta   90.00
_cell.angle_gamma   90.00
#
_symmetry.space_group_name_H-M   'P 1'
#
loop_
_entity.id
_entity.type
_entity.pdbx_description
1 polymer ?
#
loop_
_entity_poly.entity_id
_entity_poly.type
_entity_poly.pdbx_seq_one_letter_code
_entity_poly.pdbx_strand_id
1 'polypeptide(L)'
;MLIAGAQAGVAGGTAIGLSLSDGATETVGFDTHTSAVAAGVSSDTKIGASAIQTVGSGGTAIGADIVSGGAEIVLSGGLSSAADIETGGLLIADDASEIVSAALGSGGSINIRDQAWASDATGSIGSDGTLTVTEGGRSWTLNLSRREAGATVELSSAGDGSTLIGVSDLPPGFFADTLVSSGVILDVKSGQTVSSVAVLSGGTEIVESGGHASATTVMGNAVVSQGGVDVGMTISSGGSVSIAAGGTTVNMTVLSGGSETYGHNGIEIVSGGTDANVSLSNAYVDVETGGTSFGDMLLDNTWGGVVGGTDINTTIRGAGSRETVGYDLRTKASGKGVSISTQIGSGATQTVYSGSTATSAVVSAGGTEIIMSGGTAVGTVVLSGGMEIVSSGSNGGTSINTTVETGGKIIMYHDAVEIVSGGTDLNVTLDDGWVDIQSGGTSFNDRLTGGTWEGVVGGTNIDMTMVDDGNIEYVGYDRLTGATGSGLSIHTTIGSGSTQVVEAQGTATGAVVQSGGTQIVQSGGIATDALIQSGGTAFVSAGAQVSGLHLDSGAVLSAADAQTLSGLSVDNGATLVLADVAWDSAVAASINSR
;
A
#
# COMPACT_ATOMS: atom_id res chain seq x y z
N MET A 1 -8.59 -1.80 52.06
CA MET A 1 -8.40 -2.27 50.67
C MET A 1 -9.67 -3.00 50.25
N LEU A 2 -10.37 -2.45 49.26
CA LEU A 2 -11.53 -3.04 48.61
C LEU A 2 -11.10 -3.47 47.21
N ILE A 3 -11.42 -4.71 46.85
CA ILE A 3 -11.02 -5.34 45.59
C ILE A 3 -12.20 -5.37 44.60
N ALA A 4 -11.94 -5.80 43.36
CA ALA A 4 -12.87 -5.74 42.24
C ALA A 4 -14.35 -5.97 42.58
N GLY A 5 -15.19 -4.96 42.30
CA GLY A 5 -16.64 -4.98 42.51
C GLY A 5 -17.12 -4.94 43.98
N ALA A 6 -16.23 -4.77 44.96
CA ALA A 6 -16.63 -4.63 46.35
C ALA A 6 -17.23 -3.25 46.64
N GLN A 7 -18.29 -3.22 47.46
CA GLN A 7 -18.94 -1.98 47.90
C GLN A 7 -18.75 -1.75 49.40
N ALA A 8 -18.45 -0.51 49.79
CA ALA A 8 -18.43 -0.06 51.18
C ALA A 8 -19.35 1.15 51.38
N GLY A 9 -19.97 1.24 52.57
CA GLY A 9 -20.83 2.35 52.96
C GLY A 9 -20.39 2.92 54.30
N VAL A 10 -20.25 4.25 54.38
CA VAL A 10 -19.89 4.98 55.61
C VAL A 10 -21.07 5.85 56.03
N ALA A 11 -21.94 5.29 56.87
CA ALA A 11 -23.12 5.97 57.42
C ALA A 11 -22.92 6.28 58.90
N GLY A 12 -22.71 7.56 59.25
CA GLY A 12 -22.63 8.02 60.64
C GLY A 12 -21.38 7.59 61.43
N GLY A 13 -20.32 7.16 60.73
CA GLY A 13 -19.03 6.79 61.31
C GLY A 13 -17.85 7.32 60.49
N THR A 14 -16.63 6.91 60.83
CA THR A 14 -15.41 7.34 60.12
C THR A 14 -14.66 6.16 59.50
N ALA A 15 -14.36 6.24 58.21
CA ALA A 15 -13.39 5.39 57.52
C ALA A 15 -12.06 6.16 57.34
N ILE A 16 -10.93 5.46 57.43
CA ILE A 16 -9.58 6.05 57.34
C ILE A 16 -8.69 5.12 56.53
N GLY A 17 -7.93 5.66 55.57
CA GLY A 17 -6.91 4.92 54.82
C GLY A 17 -7.47 3.81 53.94
N LEU A 18 -8.64 4.02 53.34
CA LEU A 18 -9.18 3.08 52.36
C LEU A 18 -8.36 3.13 51.06
N SER A 19 -8.41 2.03 50.32
CA SER A 19 -7.81 1.93 49.00
C SER A 19 -8.78 1.14 48.16
N LEU A 20 -9.22 1.75 47.05
CA LEU A 20 -10.22 1.26 46.13
C LEU A 20 -9.53 0.94 44.79
N SER A 21 -9.82 -0.21 44.19
CA SER A 21 -9.28 -0.60 42.88
C SER A 21 -10.29 -1.44 42.09
N ASP A 22 -10.08 -1.57 40.78
CA ASP A 22 -10.74 -2.55 39.90
C ASP A 22 -12.28 -2.48 39.90
N GLY A 23 -12.85 -1.27 39.98
CA GLY A 23 -14.32 -1.10 40.05
C GLY A 23 -14.91 -1.20 41.46
N ALA A 24 -14.09 -1.19 42.52
CA ALA A 24 -14.58 -1.05 43.88
C ALA A 24 -15.23 0.33 44.11
N THR A 25 -16.29 0.37 44.92
CA THR A 25 -17.02 1.61 45.21
C THR A 25 -17.15 1.88 46.71
N GLU A 26 -16.94 3.13 47.13
CA GLU A 26 -17.27 3.61 48.47
C GLU A 26 -18.42 4.63 48.38
N THR A 27 -19.40 4.55 49.27
CA THR A 27 -20.42 5.60 49.45
C THR A 27 -20.32 6.19 50.87
N VAL A 28 -20.08 7.50 50.95
CA VAL A 28 -19.94 8.26 52.18
C VAL A 28 -21.20 9.10 52.39
N GLY A 29 -21.73 9.14 53.61
CA GLY A 29 -22.89 9.98 53.94
C GLY A 29 -24.27 9.34 53.72
N PHE A 30 -24.31 8.15 53.11
CA PHE A 30 -25.54 7.45 52.76
C PHE A 30 -25.51 6.01 53.31
N ASP A 31 -26.57 5.61 54.02
CA ASP A 31 -26.75 4.20 54.38
C ASP A 31 -27.33 3.43 53.19
N THR A 32 -26.50 2.60 52.55
CA THR A 32 -26.87 1.78 51.40
C THR A 32 -27.92 0.70 51.70
N HIS A 33 -28.22 0.43 52.98
CA HIS A 33 -29.24 -0.54 53.40
C HIS A 33 -30.57 0.10 53.83
N THR A 34 -30.58 1.36 54.27
CA THR A 34 -31.79 2.04 54.76
C THR A 34 -32.19 3.28 53.95
N SER A 35 -31.36 3.71 53.00
CA SER A 35 -31.52 4.93 52.21
C SER A 35 -31.62 6.21 53.05
N ALA A 36 -31.04 6.20 54.25
CA ALA A 36 -31.01 7.33 55.17
C ALA A 36 -29.75 8.18 54.99
N VAL A 37 -29.92 9.50 55.06
CA VAL A 37 -28.83 10.47 55.17
C VAL A 37 -28.18 10.36 56.55
N ALA A 38 -26.86 10.23 56.61
CA ALA A 38 -26.10 10.08 57.85
C ALA A 38 -24.76 10.82 57.78
N ALA A 39 -24.26 11.35 58.89
CA ALA A 39 -23.00 12.11 58.92
C ALA A 39 -21.76 11.19 58.85
N GLY A 40 -21.52 10.60 57.68
CA GLY A 40 -20.36 9.74 57.42
C GLY A 40 -19.12 10.55 57.03
N VAL A 41 -17.95 10.14 57.53
CA VAL A 41 -16.66 10.74 57.18
C VAL A 41 -15.74 9.68 56.58
N SER A 42 -15.13 9.94 55.44
CA SER A 42 -14.04 9.13 54.90
C SER A 42 -12.78 9.99 54.82
N SER A 43 -11.61 9.41 55.11
CA SER A 43 -10.36 10.14 55.07
C SER A 43 -9.19 9.33 54.52
N ASP A 44 -8.29 10.00 53.81
CA ASP A 44 -7.09 9.42 53.20
C ASP A 44 -7.41 8.23 52.28
N THR A 45 -8.53 8.29 51.54
CA THR A 45 -8.94 7.23 50.61
C THR A 45 -8.18 7.35 49.30
N LYS A 46 -7.40 6.31 48.94
CA LYS A 46 -6.81 6.20 47.60
C LYS A 46 -7.78 5.58 46.61
N ILE A 47 -8.11 6.31 45.55
CA ILE A 47 -9.05 5.91 44.50
C ILE A 47 -8.25 5.58 43.23
N GLY A 48 -8.05 4.28 42.97
CA GLY A 48 -7.34 3.78 41.80
C GLY A 48 -8.22 3.52 40.58
N ALA A 49 -7.62 2.96 39.53
CA ALA A 49 -8.27 2.69 38.24
C ALA A 49 -9.65 2.02 38.36
N SER A 50 -10.63 2.60 37.66
CA SER A 50 -12.05 2.23 37.62
C SER A 50 -12.80 2.33 38.96
N ALA A 51 -12.15 2.73 40.06
CA ALA A 51 -12.78 2.83 41.37
C ALA A 51 -13.50 4.16 41.57
N ILE A 52 -14.56 4.14 42.38
CA ILE A 52 -15.41 5.33 42.61
C ILE A 52 -15.66 5.54 44.10
N GLN A 53 -15.28 6.71 44.63
CA GLN A 53 -15.83 7.21 45.90
C GLN A 53 -17.03 8.11 45.57
N THR A 54 -18.14 7.96 46.29
CA THR A 54 -19.34 8.81 46.17
C THR A 54 -19.63 9.46 47.50
N VAL A 55 -19.56 10.78 47.58
CA VAL A 55 -19.89 11.56 48.77
C VAL A 55 -21.31 12.10 48.63
N GLY A 56 -22.25 11.47 49.32
CA GLY A 56 -23.64 11.88 49.36
C GLY A 56 -23.92 13.04 50.33
N SER A 57 -25.17 13.50 50.34
CA SER A 57 -25.64 14.55 51.26
C SER A 57 -25.27 14.24 52.72
N GLY A 58 -24.63 15.18 53.41
CA GLY A 58 -24.15 15.02 54.79
C GLY A 58 -22.90 14.14 54.94
N GLY A 59 -22.37 13.60 53.85
CA GLY A 59 -21.07 12.93 53.82
C GLY A 59 -19.91 13.93 53.75
N THR A 60 -18.74 13.52 54.24
CA THR A 60 -17.51 14.29 54.16
C THR A 60 -16.33 13.40 53.77
N ALA A 61 -15.67 13.68 52.65
CA ALA A 61 -14.36 13.12 52.31
C ALA A 61 -13.25 14.13 52.66
N ILE A 62 -12.13 13.62 53.17
CA ILE A 62 -10.97 14.43 53.57
C ILE A 62 -9.69 13.79 53.04
N GLY A 63 -8.91 14.47 52.20
CA GLY A 63 -7.63 13.95 51.73
C GLY A 63 -7.75 12.76 50.77
N ALA A 64 -8.78 12.73 49.93
CA ALA A 64 -8.89 11.70 48.89
C ALA A 64 -7.70 11.81 47.90
N ASP A 65 -7.03 10.69 47.63
CA ASP A 65 -5.89 10.56 46.70
C ASP A 65 -6.44 9.93 45.41
N ILE A 66 -6.77 10.76 44.43
CA ILE A 66 -7.44 10.36 43.20
C ILE A 66 -6.42 10.23 42.09
N VAL A 67 -6.13 8.99 41.66
CA VAL A 67 -5.12 8.70 40.64
C VAL A 67 -5.74 8.21 39.34
N SER A 68 -4.90 8.07 38.30
CA SER A 68 -5.27 7.61 36.96
C SER A 68 -6.42 6.58 36.91
N GLY A 69 -7.55 7.01 36.34
CA GLY A 69 -8.76 6.21 36.14
C GLY A 69 -9.67 6.05 37.36
N GLY A 70 -9.32 6.63 38.51
CA GLY A 70 -10.17 6.70 39.70
C GLY A 70 -11.03 7.97 39.70
N ALA A 71 -12.20 7.91 40.36
CA ALA A 71 -13.11 9.05 40.46
C ALA A 71 -13.66 9.29 41.88
N GLU A 72 -13.69 10.56 42.31
CA GLU A 72 -14.54 11.01 43.41
C GLU A 72 -15.78 11.71 42.82
N ILE A 73 -16.97 11.36 43.30
CA ILE A 73 -18.25 11.97 42.93
C ILE A 73 -18.86 12.61 44.17
N VAL A 74 -18.90 13.94 44.23
CA VAL A 74 -19.47 14.71 45.32
C VAL A 74 -20.85 15.20 44.92
N LEU A 75 -21.87 14.55 45.47
CA LEU A 75 -23.26 14.84 45.20
C LEU A 75 -23.75 16.07 45.98
N SER A 76 -24.92 16.58 45.60
CA SER A 76 -25.62 17.67 46.29
C SER A 76 -25.65 17.50 47.82
N GLY A 77 -25.03 18.45 48.54
CA GLY A 77 -24.91 18.48 50.00
C GLY A 77 -23.80 17.60 50.59
N GLY A 78 -22.94 16.98 49.78
CA GLY A 78 -21.70 16.35 50.20
C GLY A 78 -20.52 17.33 50.22
N LEU A 79 -19.50 17.03 51.03
CA LEU A 79 -18.27 17.82 51.16
C LEU A 79 -17.04 16.98 50.79
N SER A 80 -16.22 17.44 49.84
CA SER A 80 -14.85 16.94 49.66
C SER A 80 -13.85 18.03 50.05
N SER A 81 -12.86 17.67 50.87
CA SER A 81 -11.90 18.59 51.46
C SER A 81 -10.48 18.08 51.29
N ALA A 82 -9.59 18.93 50.77
CA ALA A 82 -8.18 18.63 50.55
C ALA A 82 -7.91 17.37 49.70
N ALA A 83 -8.79 17.00 48.78
CA ALA A 83 -8.51 15.97 47.78
C ALA A 83 -7.26 16.35 46.96
N ASP A 84 -6.38 15.38 46.69
CA ASP A 84 -5.24 15.50 45.79
C ASP A 84 -5.59 14.73 44.51
N ILE A 85 -5.73 15.45 43.40
CA ILE A 85 -6.20 14.95 42.11
C ILE A 85 -4.98 14.81 41.21
N GLU A 86 -4.37 13.62 41.20
CA GLU A 86 -3.19 13.32 40.39
C GLU A 86 -3.56 13.15 38.90
N THR A 87 -2.54 12.98 38.05
CA THR A 87 -2.69 12.82 36.60
C THR A 87 -3.65 11.66 36.25
N GLY A 88 -4.68 11.99 35.47
CA GLY A 88 -5.76 11.07 35.08
C GLY A 88 -6.78 10.74 36.19
N GLY A 89 -6.66 11.34 37.37
CA GLY A 89 -7.70 11.32 38.39
C GLY A 89 -8.81 12.32 38.07
N LEU A 90 -10.04 12.01 38.49
CA LEU A 90 -11.23 12.83 38.20
C LEU A 90 -12.05 13.10 39.47
N LEU A 91 -12.24 14.37 39.81
CA LEU A 91 -13.27 14.78 40.77
C LEU A 91 -14.51 15.27 40.00
N ILE A 92 -15.70 14.91 40.45
CA ILE A 92 -16.96 15.30 39.83
C ILE A 92 -17.88 15.92 40.88
N ALA A 93 -18.40 17.11 40.61
CA ALA A 93 -19.16 17.93 41.54
C ALA A 93 -20.56 18.29 41.01
N ASP A 94 -21.59 18.10 41.85
CA ASP A 94 -22.96 18.56 41.60
C ASP A 94 -23.17 19.99 42.16
N ASP A 95 -24.22 20.70 41.73
CA ASP A 95 -24.44 22.15 41.92
C ASP A 95 -24.47 22.68 43.36
N ALA A 96 -24.71 21.80 44.34
CA ALA A 96 -24.71 22.13 45.77
C ALA A 96 -23.80 21.22 46.60
N SER A 97 -22.79 20.62 45.96
CA SER A 97 -21.64 20.05 46.65
C SER A 97 -20.72 21.16 47.20
N GLU A 98 -19.91 20.84 48.19
CA GLU A 98 -18.87 21.73 48.71
C GLU A 98 -17.50 21.10 48.45
N ILE A 99 -16.64 21.77 47.68
CA ILE A 99 -15.27 21.34 47.39
C ILE A 99 -14.30 22.37 47.97
N VAL A 100 -13.40 21.94 48.86
CA VAL A 100 -12.57 22.85 49.66
C VAL A 100 -11.09 22.47 49.62
N SER A 101 -10.24 23.38 49.15
CA SER A 101 -8.78 23.25 49.15
C SER A 101 -8.24 22.04 48.36
N ALA A 102 -8.96 21.58 47.34
CA ALA A 102 -8.49 20.50 46.47
C ALA A 102 -7.17 20.89 45.76
N ALA A 103 -6.18 20.01 45.80
CA ALA A 103 -5.00 20.10 44.94
C ALA A 103 -5.33 19.42 43.60
N LEU A 104 -4.99 20.10 42.51
CA LEU A 104 -5.26 19.62 41.15
C LEU A 104 -3.91 19.57 40.44
N GLY A 105 -3.33 18.38 40.38
CA GLY A 105 -2.04 18.17 39.74
C GLY A 105 -2.13 18.28 38.21
N SER A 106 -1.00 18.48 37.55
CA SER A 106 -0.92 18.53 36.09
C SER A 106 -1.55 17.27 35.46
N GLY A 107 -2.60 17.47 34.65
CA GLY A 107 -3.37 16.40 34.01
C GLY A 107 -4.39 15.68 34.91
N GLY A 108 -4.63 16.16 36.13
CA GLY A 108 -5.84 15.83 36.90
C GLY A 108 -7.01 16.73 36.48
N SER A 109 -8.25 16.26 36.68
CA SER A 109 -9.45 16.96 36.18
C SER A 109 -10.56 17.13 37.21
N ILE A 110 -11.33 18.22 37.08
CA ILE A 110 -12.59 18.47 37.80
C ILE A 110 -13.72 18.64 36.78
N ASN A 111 -14.82 17.89 36.92
CA ASN A 111 -16.05 18.05 36.15
C ASN A 111 -17.14 18.65 37.05
N ILE A 112 -17.87 19.66 36.57
CA ILE A 112 -19.04 20.24 37.25
C ILE A 112 -20.31 19.93 36.44
N ARG A 113 -21.06 18.89 36.86
CA ARG A 113 -22.09 18.24 36.04
C ARG A 113 -23.32 19.08 35.72
N ASP A 114 -23.78 19.88 36.68
CA ASP A 114 -25.05 20.60 36.58
C ASP A 114 -24.93 21.93 35.81
N GLN A 115 -23.73 22.30 35.36
CA GLN A 115 -23.46 23.50 34.57
C GLN A 115 -23.33 23.18 33.08
N ALA A 116 -24.21 23.78 32.26
CA ALA A 116 -24.20 23.57 30.82
C ALA A 116 -23.07 24.33 30.13
N TRP A 117 -22.18 23.60 29.45
CA TRP A 117 -21.03 24.13 28.72
C TRP A 117 -21.41 25.22 27.71
N ALA A 118 -20.68 26.33 27.74
CA ALA A 118 -20.78 27.41 26.77
C ALA A 118 -19.39 27.76 26.22
N SER A 119 -19.30 27.97 24.91
CA SER A 119 -18.02 28.21 24.21
C SER A 119 -17.35 29.56 24.52
N ASP A 120 -17.88 30.34 25.47
CA ASP A 120 -17.28 31.56 26.01
C ASP A 120 -16.64 31.36 27.39
N ALA A 121 -16.53 30.10 27.86
CA ALA A 121 -15.89 29.74 29.12
C ALA A 121 -14.45 30.27 29.23
N THR A 122 -14.16 30.94 30.36
CA THR A 122 -12.84 31.48 30.70
C THR A 122 -12.50 31.14 32.14
N GLY A 123 -11.26 30.74 32.41
CA GLY A 123 -10.80 30.33 33.73
C GLY A 123 -9.54 31.08 34.17
N SER A 124 -9.39 31.31 35.47
CA SER A 124 -8.19 31.89 36.06
C SER A 124 -8.04 31.49 37.53
N ILE A 125 -6.82 31.24 38.00
CA ILE A 125 -6.54 30.98 39.41
C ILE A 125 -5.86 32.21 40.03
N GLY A 126 -6.49 32.74 41.08
CA GLY A 126 -5.94 33.83 41.88
C GLY A 126 -4.67 33.43 42.63
N SER A 127 -3.88 34.42 43.04
CA SER A 127 -2.66 34.20 43.85
C SER A 127 -2.91 33.64 45.26
N ASP A 128 -4.17 33.54 45.64
CA ASP A 128 -4.68 32.93 46.87
C ASP A 128 -5.10 31.46 46.71
N GLY A 129 -5.13 30.93 45.47
CA GLY A 129 -5.64 29.60 45.11
C GLY A 129 -7.09 29.60 44.64
N THR A 130 -7.76 30.76 44.55
CA THR A 130 -9.16 30.82 44.12
C THR A 130 -9.28 30.66 42.61
N LEU A 131 -9.70 29.49 42.14
CA LEU A 131 -10.13 29.28 40.76
C LEU A 131 -11.44 30.04 40.54
N THR A 132 -11.45 30.96 39.58
CA THR A 132 -12.65 31.62 39.08
C THR A 132 -12.87 31.21 37.63
N VAL A 133 -14.05 30.68 37.31
CA VAL A 133 -14.48 30.41 35.93
C VAL A 133 -15.71 31.25 35.63
N THR A 134 -15.73 31.82 34.42
CA THR A 134 -16.82 32.62 33.88
C THR A 134 -17.29 32.02 32.57
N GLU A 135 -18.57 31.68 32.49
CA GLU A 135 -19.17 30.89 31.41
C GLU A 135 -20.64 31.30 31.23
N GLY A 136 -21.10 31.53 30.00
CA GLY A 136 -22.48 31.94 29.71
C GLY A 136 -22.94 33.21 30.45
N GLY A 137 -21.99 34.12 30.76
CA GLY A 137 -22.21 35.33 31.56
C GLY A 137 -22.43 35.12 33.07
N ARG A 138 -22.22 33.91 33.58
CA ARG A 138 -22.18 33.59 35.03
C ARG A 138 -20.73 33.38 35.46
N SER A 139 -20.44 33.54 36.75
CA SER A 139 -19.14 33.18 37.32
C SER A 139 -19.32 32.42 38.62
N TRP A 140 -18.50 31.41 38.83
CA TRP A 140 -18.37 30.67 40.10
C TRP A 140 -16.92 30.69 40.58
N THR A 141 -16.71 30.32 41.84
CA THR A 141 -15.37 30.24 42.45
C THR A 141 -15.17 28.91 43.19
N LEU A 142 -14.05 28.26 42.96
CA LEU A 142 -13.59 27.07 43.67
C LEU A 142 -12.28 27.40 44.41
N ASN A 143 -12.19 27.06 45.69
CA ASN A 143 -10.96 27.22 46.46
C ASN A 143 -10.06 26.01 46.22
N LEU A 144 -9.09 26.14 45.31
CA LEU A 144 -8.02 25.14 45.14
C LEU A 144 -6.94 25.31 46.22
N SER A 145 -6.04 24.34 46.30
CA SER A 145 -4.83 24.46 47.10
C SER A 145 -3.95 25.59 46.57
N ARG A 146 -3.17 26.23 47.46
CA ARG A 146 -2.23 27.31 47.07
C ARG A 146 -1.06 26.85 46.18
N ARG A 147 -0.97 25.57 45.85
CA ARG A 147 0.06 25.03 44.95
C ARG A 147 -0.18 25.49 43.51
N GLU A 148 -1.46 25.63 43.10
CA GLU A 148 -1.85 25.97 41.71
C GLU A 148 -1.93 27.50 41.45
N ALA A 149 -1.39 28.32 42.35
CA ALA A 149 -1.52 29.77 42.32
C ALA A 149 -0.78 30.39 41.11
N GLY A 150 -1.53 30.69 40.05
CA GLY A 150 -1.03 31.24 38.79
C GLY A 150 -0.79 30.22 37.68
N ALA A 151 -1.25 28.97 37.85
CA ALA A 151 -1.27 27.96 36.78
C ALA A 151 -2.23 28.34 35.64
N THR A 152 -2.01 27.79 34.45
CA THR A 152 -2.95 27.93 33.32
C THR A 152 -4.19 27.07 33.58
N VAL A 153 -5.38 27.65 33.44
CA VAL A 153 -6.65 26.91 33.52
C VAL A 153 -7.06 26.49 32.12
N GLU A 154 -7.35 25.20 31.96
CA GLU A 154 -7.86 24.61 30.74
C GLU A 154 -9.34 24.25 30.94
N LEU A 155 -10.19 24.65 30.00
CA LEU A 155 -11.64 24.42 30.05
C LEU A 155 -12.10 23.75 28.76
N SER A 156 -12.89 22.69 28.88
CA SER A 156 -13.48 21.98 27.75
C SER A 156 -14.86 21.41 28.09
N SER A 157 -15.62 21.02 27.05
CA SER A 157 -16.82 20.22 27.25
C SER A 157 -16.43 18.80 27.67
N ALA A 158 -17.10 18.26 28.68
CA ALA A 158 -16.96 16.86 29.09
C ALA A 158 -17.72 15.86 28.19
N GLY A 159 -18.38 16.34 27.11
CA GLY A 159 -19.12 15.51 26.15
C GLY A 159 -20.56 15.17 26.55
N ASP A 160 -20.88 15.15 27.85
CA ASP A 160 -22.25 15.05 28.38
C ASP A 160 -23.00 16.40 28.46
N GLY A 161 -22.31 17.49 28.10
CA GLY A 161 -22.80 18.86 28.18
C GLY A 161 -22.31 19.63 29.41
N SER A 162 -21.53 19.01 30.30
CA SER A 162 -20.91 19.66 31.45
C SER A 162 -19.53 20.25 31.16
N THR A 163 -19.03 21.09 32.08
CA THR A 163 -17.73 21.76 31.98
C THR A 163 -16.63 20.96 32.70
N LEU A 164 -15.60 20.59 31.96
CA LEU A 164 -14.37 19.96 32.44
C LEU A 164 -13.28 21.03 32.65
N ILE A 165 -12.59 20.94 33.78
CA ILE A 165 -11.52 21.85 34.21
C ILE A 165 -10.24 21.04 34.41
N GLY A 166 -9.16 21.46 33.75
CA GLY A 166 -7.80 21.01 34.03
C GLY A 166 -6.91 22.20 34.41
N VAL A 167 -5.72 21.90 34.92
CA VAL A 167 -4.60 22.85 35.01
C VAL A 167 -3.36 22.26 34.37
N SER A 168 -2.56 23.14 33.75
CA SER A 168 -1.28 22.76 33.15
C SER A 168 -0.17 23.74 33.50
N ASP A 169 1.03 23.19 33.69
CA ASP A 169 2.30 23.93 33.78
C ASP A 169 2.83 24.33 32.37
N LEU A 170 2.04 24.05 31.32
CA LEU A 170 2.43 24.19 29.92
C LEU A 170 1.77 25.43 29.28
N PRO A 171 2.33 25.94 28.16
CA PRO A 171 1.70 27.04 27.42
C PRO A 171 0.34 26.62 26.84
N PRO A 172 -0.64 27.53 26.73
CA PRO A 172 -1.94 27.23 26.12
C PRO A 172 -1.79 26.59 24.72
N GLY A 173 -2.36 25.40 24.55
CA GLY A 173 -2.37 24.68 23.26
C GLY A 173 -1.25 23.65 23.04
N PHE A 174 -0.47 23.32 24.07
CA PHE A 174 0.50 22.21 24.04
C PHE A 174 0.13 21.14 25.08
N PHE A 175 -0.34 19.99 24.62
CA PHE A 175 -0.72 18.86 25.49
C PHE A 175 0.29 17.71 25.33
N ALA A 176 0.80 17.21 26.45
CA ALA A 176 1.66 16.03 26.53
C ALA A 176 1.00 14.98 27.43
N ASP A 177 1.24 13.70 27.16
CA ASP A 177 0.77 12.55 27.95
C ASP A 177 -0.76 12.52 28.16
N THR A 178 -1.53 12.89 27.14
CA THR A 178 -3.00 13.00 27.19
C THR A 178 -3.68 11.63 27.10
N LEU A 179 -4.50 11.28 28.10
CA LEU A 179 -5.23 10.01 28.14
C LEU A 179 -6.70 10.17 27.70
N VAL A 180 -7.04 9.68 26.50
CA VAL A 180 -8.41 9.75 25.97
C VAL A 180 -9.16 8.48 26.35
N SER A 181 -9.93 8.55 27.44
CA SER A 181 -10.65 7.42 28.03
C SER A 181 -12.02 7.16 27.37
N SER A 182 -12.70 6.07 27.75
CA SER A 182 -14.01 5.69 27.20
C SER A 182 -15.04 6.82 27.27
N GLY A 183 -15.62 7.18 26.13
CA GLY A 183 -16.59 8.28 26.00
C GLY A 183 -15.98 9.68 25.85
N VAL A 184 -14.66 9.83 26.03
CA VAL A 184 -13.95 11.11 25.81
C VAL A 184 -13.66 11.29 24.32
N ILE A 185 -13.89 12.51 23.82
CA ILE A 185 -13.47 12.94 22.48
C ILE A 185 -12.41 14.05 22.63
N LEU A 186 -11.19 13.79 22.15
CA LEU A 186 -10.14 14.79 21.99
C LEU A 186 -10.24 15.38 20.58
N ASP A 187 -10.46 16.69 20.47
CA ASP A 187 -10.67 17.42 19.21
C ASP A 187 -9.53 18.44 19.04
N VAL A 188 -8.51 18.05 18.26
CA VAL A 188 -7.24 18.76 18.04
C VAL A 188 -7.40 19.73 16.86
N LYS A 189 -7.65 20.99 17.20
CA LYS A 189 -8.04 22.05 16.25
C LYS A 189 -6.86 22.77 15.61
N SER A 190 -7.17 23.58 14.60
CA SER A 190 -6.22 24.43 13.90
C SER A 190 -5.30 25.21 14.87
N GLY A 191 -3.98 24.99 14.75
CA GLY A 191 -2.97 25.61 15.58
C GLY A 191 -2.72 24.94 16.95
N GLN A 192 -3.43 23.87 17.29
CA GLN A 192 -3.13 23.05 18.47
C GLN A 192 -2.07 21.99 18.15
N THR A 193 -1.29 21.60 19.16
CA THR A 193 -0.35 20.48 19.04
C THR A 193 -0.46 19.56 20.25
N VAL A 194 -0.67 18.27 19.99
CA VAL A 194 -0.71 17.21 21.00
C VAL A 194 0.45 16.22 20.78
N SER A 195 0.91 15.60 21.85
CA SER A 195 2.01 14.64 21.81
C SER A 195 1.82 13.52 22.83
N SER A 196 2.22 12.30 22.46
CA SER A 196 2.09 11.10 23.30
C SER A 196 0.66 10.84 23.78
N VAL A 197 -0.33 11.09 22.92
CA VAL A 197 -1.74 10.81 23.24
C VAL A 197 -1.94 9.30 23.37
N ALA A 198 -2.58 8.85 24.45
CA ALA A 198 -2.99 7.46 24.63
C ALA A 198 -4.52 7.37 24.52
N VAL A 199 -5.03 6.93 23.37
CA VAL A 199 -6.46 6.73 23.17
C VAL A 199 -6.85 5.33 23.63
N LEU A 200 -7.53 5.22 24.77
CA LEU A 200 -8.00 3.95 25.32
C LEU A 200 -9.27 3.46 24.63
N SER A 201 -9.60 2.18 24.81
CA SER A 201 -10.82 1.58 24.27
C SER A 201 -12.07 2.38 24.65
N GLY A 202 -12.86 2.76 23.64
CA GLY A 202 -14.04 3.63 23.76
C GLY A 202 -13.77 5.14 23.71
N GLY A 203 -12.51 5.58 23.77
CA GLY A 203 -12.11 6.97 23.53
C GLY A 203 -12.01 7.28 22.03
N THR A 204 -12.01 8.58 21.68
CA THR A 204 -11.84 9.05 20.30
C THR A 204 -10.91 10.26 20.23
N GLU A 205 -9.91 10.23 19.37
CA GLU A 205 -9.17 11.44 18.95
C GLU A 205 -9.63 11.88 17.55
N ILE A 206 -9.66 13.19 17.30
CA ILE A 206 -9.96 13.82 16.01
C ILE A 206 -8.92 14.92 15.78
N VAL A 207 -8.12 14.79 14.73
CA VAL A 207 -7.13 15.79 14.30
C VAL A 207 -7.71 16.60 13.16
N GLU A 208 -8.19 17.80 13.47
CA GLU A 208 -8.87 18.70 12.53
C GLU A 208 -7.89 19.49 11.65
N SER A 209 -8.43 20.24 10.69
CA SER A 209 -7.64 21.00 9.71
C SER A 209 -6.64 21.98 10.36
N GLY A 210 -5.34 21.76 10.16
CA GLY A 210 -4.25 22.50 10.78
C GLY A 210 -3.96 22.15 12.25
N GLY A 211 -4.57 21.09 12.78
CA GLY A 211 -4.18 20.45 14.03
C GLY A 211 -3.01 19.47 13.82
N HIS A 212 -2.18 19.31 14.84
CA HIS A 212 -1.02 18.43 14.81
C HIS A 212 -1.01 17.47 15.99
N ALA A 213 -1.02 16.16 15.73
CA ALA A 213 -0.77 15.11 16.69
C ALA A 213 0.62 14.48 16.48
N SER A 214 1.13 13.79 17.49
CA SER A 214 2.40 13.07 17.39
C SER A 214 2.53 11.97 18.44
N ALA A 215 3.12 10.84 18.04
CA ALA A 215 3.32 9.66 18.88
C ALA A 215 2.02 9.12 19.54
N THR A 216 0.87 9.35 18.91
CA THR A 216 -0.42 8.86 19.39
C THR A 216 -0.46 7.33 19.42
N THR A 217 -0.85 6.73 20.55
CA THR A 217 -1.09 5.29 20.69
C THR A 217 -2.58 5.01 20.75
N VAL A 218 -3.11 4.29 19.76
CA VAL A 218 -4.55 4.04 19.60
C VAL A 218 -4.93 2.63 20.02
N MET A 219 -5.70 2.52 21.12
CA MET A 219 -6.45 1.35 21.57
C MET A 219 -7.98 1.59 21.51
N GLY A 220 -8.40 2.83 21.21
CA GLY A 220 -9.77 3.28 20.95
C GLY A 220 -9.96 3.67 19.49
N ASN A 221 -10.41 4.91 19.23
CA ASN A 221 -10.61 5.43 17.87
C ASN A 221 -9.74 6.67 17.61
N ALA A 222 -9.17 6.84 16.42
CA ALA A 222 -8.63 8.12 15.98
C ALA A 222 -9.11 8.51 14.57
N VAL A 223 -9.23 9.81 14.33
CA VAL A 223 -9.63 10.38 13.04
C VAL A 223 -8.62 11.46 12.65
N VAL A 224 -8.14 11.47 11.42
CA VAL A 224 -7.30 12.56 10.90
C VAL A 224 -8.05 13.22 9.74
N SER A 225 -8.64 14.39 9.99
CA SER A 225 -9.47 15.14 9.04
C SER A 225 -8.61 15.84 7.97
N GLN A 226 -9.26 16.40 6.94
CA GLN A 226 -8.58 17.12 5.84
C GLN A 226 -7.68 18.24 6.36
N GLY A 227 -6.38 18.15 6.11
CA GLY A 227 -5.36 19.11 6.56
C GLY A 227 -4.92 18.94 8.01
N GLY A 228 -5.41 17.94 8.74
CA GLY A 228 -4.84 17.48 10.00
C GLY A 228 -3.60 16.61 9.77
N VAL A 229 -2.69 16.58 10.74
CA VAL A 229 -1.42 15.84 10.64
C VAL A 229 -1.15 15.03 11.91
N ASP A 230 -0.86 13.73 11.80
CA ASP A 230 -0.30 12.91 12.89
C ASP A 230 1.05 12.28 12.49
N VAL A 231 2.05 12.32 13.37
CA VAL A 231 3.40 11.78 13.11
C VAL A 231 3.80 10.77 14.18
N GLY A 232 4.02 9.52 13.77
CA GLY A 232 4.47 8.43 14.65
C GLY A 232 3.33 7.68 15.35
N MET A 233 2.11 7.74 14.84
CA MET A 233 0.95 7.04 15.41
C MET A 233 1.17 5.52 15.48
N THR A 234 0.79 4.88 16.58
CA THR A 234 0.83 3.43 16.77
C THR A 234 -0.56 2.86 17.06
N ILE A 235 -1.11 2.05 16.15
CA ILE A 235 -2.40 1.36 16.35
C ILE A 235 -2.14 0.04 17.08
N SER A 236 -2.71 -0.10 18.28
CA SER A 236 -2.62 -1.29 19.14
C SER A 236 -3.84 -2.20 18.98
N SER A 237 -3.78 -3.39 19.58
CA SER A 237 -4.86 -4.39 19.51
C SER A 237 -6.22 -3.82 19.97
N GLY A 238 -7.23 -3.87 19.10
CA GLY A 238 -8.56 -3.29 19.32
C GLY A 238 -8.71 -1.80 19.01
N GLY A 239 -7.62 -1.11 18.66
CA GLY A 239 -7.65 0.27 18.18
C GLY A 239 -8.08 0.39 16.72
N SER A 240 -8.73 1.50 16.38
CA SER A 240 -9.24 1.82 15.05
C SER A 240 -8.87 3.24 14.62
N VAL A 241 -8.48 3.43 13.36
CA VAL A 241 -8.09 4.74 12.81
C VAL A 241 -8.77 4.98 11.47
N SER A 242 -9.10 6.25 11.19
CA SER A 242 -9.75 6.72 9.97
C SER A 242 -9.15 8.04 9.47
N ILE A 243 -8.37 8.01 8.39
CA ILE A 243 -7.76 9.20 7.77
C ILE A 243 -8.65 9.71 6.62
N ALA A 244 -9.18 10.92 6.72
CA ALA A 244 -9.99 11.53 5.68
C ALA A 244 -9.14 12.08 4.52
N ALA A 245 -9.73 12.26 3.33
CA ALA A 245 -9.04 12.77 2.15
C ALA A 245 -8.37 14.14 2.39
N GLY A 246 -7.04 14.18 2.26
CA GLY A 246 -6.19 15.34 2.54
C GLY A 246 -5.70 15.44 4.00
N GLY A 247 -6.04 14.49 4.88
CA GLY A 247 -5.32 14.26 6.13
C GLY A 247 -3.93 13.68 5.85
N THR A 248 -3.00 13.85 6.78
CA THR A 248 -1.61 13.40 6.63
C THR A 248 -1.18 12.57 7.83
N THR A 249 -0.69 11.37 7.59
CA THR A 249 -0.03 10.52 8.60
C THR A 249 1.39 10.21 8.15
N VAL A 250 2.33 10.12 9.09
CA VAL A 250 3.75 9.85 8.76
C VAL A 250 4.34 8.91 9.81
N ASN A 251 5.05 7.86 9.37
CA ASN A 251 5.61 6.81 10.24
C ASN A 251 4.55 6.12 11.12
N MET A 252 3.37 5.79 10.58
CA MET A 252 2.39 5.01 11.33
C MET A 252 2.89 3.57 11.55
N THR A 253 2.51 2.96 12.67
CA THR A 253 2.79 1.56 13.00
C THR A 253 1.51 0.83 13.40
N VAL A 254 1.11 -0.21 12.67
CA VAL A 254 -0.07 -1.03 13.00
C VAL A 254 0.36 -2.37 13.62
N LEU A 255 -0.04 -2.62 14.87
CA LEU A 255 0.27 -3.86 15.59
C LEU A 255 -0.81 -4.94 15.38
N SER A 256 -0.43 -6.21 15.59
CA SER A 256 -1.34 -7.36 15.43
C SER A 256 -2.64 -7.20 16.23
N GLY A 257 -3.77 -7.18 15.52
CA GLY A 257 -5.11 -6.99 16.09
C GLY A 257 -5.57 -5.54 16.21
N GLY A 258 -4.72 -4.55 15.87
CA GLY A 258 -5.17 -3.21 15.52
C GLY A 258 -5.87 -3.23 14.15
N SER A 259 -6.84 -2.35 13.94
CA SER A 259 -7.63 -2.29 12.72
C SER A 259 -7.72 -0.86 12.21
N GLU A 260 -6.75 -0.43 11.43
CA GLU A 260 -7.03 0.70 10.55
C GLU A 260 -8.25 0.36 9.68
N THR A 261 -9.19 1.30 9.65
CA THR A 261 -10.53 1.08 9.11
C THR A 261 -10.95 2.33 8.36
N TYR A 262 -10.44 2.50 7.15
CA TYR A 262 -11.11 3.35 6.18
C TYR A 262 -12.32 2.61 5.59
N GLY A 263 -13.34 2.44 6.43
CA GLY A 263 -14.63 1.93 6.00
C GLY A 263 -14.65 0.54 5.38
N HIS A 264 -13.84 -0.44 5.85
CA HIS A 264 -14.11 -1.89 5.99
C HIS A 264 -12.91 -2.58 6.70
N ASN A 265 -13.04 -3.86 7.12
CA ASN A 265 -12.26 -4.43 8.23
C ASN A 265 -10.83 -4.89 7.89
N GLY A 266 -9.82 -4.38 8.61
CA GLY A 266 -8.43 -4.85 8.57
C GLY A 266 -7.65 -4.41 7.33
N ILE A 267 -7.61 -3.09 7.08
CA ILE A 267 -7.23 -2.52 5.79
C ILE A 267 -6.52 -1.17 5.96
N GLU A 268 -5.29 -1.07 5.47
CA GLU A 268 -4.70 0.23 5.12
C GLU A 268 -5.34 0.70 3.80
N ILE A 269 -5.97 1.87 3.76
CA ILE A 269 -6.47 2.47 2.49
C ILE A 269 -5.95 3.88 2.35
N VAL A 270 -4.97 4.07 1.45
CA VAL A 270 -4.49 5.40 1.09
C VAL A 270 -5.50 6.03 0.12
N SER A 271 -6.42 6.87 0.61
CA SER A 271 -7.34 7.64 -0.26
C SER A 271 -7.19 9.14 -0.03
N GLY A 272 -6.73 9.87 -1.05
CA GLY A 272 -6.52 11.32 -0.97
C GLY A 272 -5.41 11.80 -0.01
N GLY A 273 -4.61 10.89 0.57
CA GLY A 273 -3.49 11.19 1.46
C GLY A 273 -2.17 10.61 0.95
N THR A 274 -1.11 10.69 1.75
CA THR A 274 0.18 10.06 1.47
C THR A 274 0.62 9.19 2.64
N ASP A 275 0.96 7.93 2.38
CA ASP A 275 1.65 7.06 3.35
C ASP A 275 3.08 6.73 2.84
N ALA A 276 3.97 6.32 3.75
CA ALA A 276 5.35 6.04 3.41
C ALA A 276 6.07 5.05 4.35
N ASN A 277 6.70 4.05 3.75
CA ASN A 277 7.55 3.01 4.35
C ASN A 277 6.77 2.01 5.22
N VAL A 278 5.54 1.68 4.84
CA VAL A 278 4.71 0.73 5.59
C VAL A 278 5.21 -0.69 5.37
N SER A 279 5.47 -1.44 6.43
CA SER A 279 5.98 -2.82 6.37
C SER A 279 4.92 -3.81 6.84
N LEU A 280 4.39 -4.59 5.91
CA LEU A 280 3.21 -5.43 6.08
C LEU A 280 3.57 -6.92 5.99
N SER A 281 2.96 -7.76 6.85
CA SER A 281 3.11 -9.22 6.78
C SER A 281 1.80 -9.91 7.15
N ASN A 282 1.35 -10.86 6.33
CA ASN A 282 0.03 -11.52 6.42
C ASN A 282 -1.13 -10.48 6.51
N ALA A 283 -1.00 -9.36 5.80
CA ALA A 283 -1.86 -8.19 5.90
C ALA A 283 -2.39 -7.73 4.52
N TYR A 284 -3.12 -6.61 4.49
CA TYR A 284 -3.69 -6.05 3.27
C TYR A 284 -3.60 -4.51 3.24
N VAL A 285 -3.16 -3.94 2.11
CA VAL A 285 -3.19 -2.50 1.78
C VAL A 285 -3.93 -2.24 0.45
N ASP A 286 -4.68 -1.14 0.34
CA ASP A 286 -5.16 -0.58 -0.94
C ASP A 286 -4.70 0.88 -1.10
N VAL A 287 -4.37 1.27 -2.32
CA VAL A 287 -4.04 2.65 -2.72
C VAL A 287 -5.17 3.16 -3.61
N GLU A 288 -6.15 3.77 -2.97
CA GLU A 288 -7.41 4.21 -3.57
C GLU A 288 -7.31 5.56 -4.27
N THR A 289 -8.39 5.95 -4.96
CA THR A 289 -8.43 7.15 -5.81
C THR A 289 -7.86 8.40 -5.12
N GLY A 290 -6.77 8.93 -5.68
CA GLY A 290 -6.08 10.13 -5.20
C GLY A 290 -5.10 9.92 -4.03
N GLY A 291 -4.93 8.68 -3.53
CA GLY A 291 -3.88 8.35 -2.58
C GLY A 291 -2.49 8.24 -3.22
N THR A 292 -1.45 8.33 -2.40
CA THR A 292 -0.07 8.02 -2.80
C THR A 292 0.68 7.25 -1.71
N SER A 293 1.17 6.06 -2.00
CA SER A 293 2.08 5.31 -1.13
C SER A 293 3.54 5.45 -1.58
N PHE A 294 4.49 5.31 -0.65
CA PHE A 294 5.92 5.44 -0.95
C PHE A 294 6.81 4.51 -0.12
N GLY A 295 7.47 3.56 -0.80
CA GLY A 295 8.54 2.74 -0.22
C GLY A 295 8.07 1.58 0.64
N ASP A 296 6.84 1.11 0.43
CA ASP A 296 6.22 0.09 1.26
C ASP A 296 6.85 -1.30 1.03
N MET A 297 6.67 -2.19 2.00
CA MET A 297 7.26 -3.52 1.98
C MET A 297 6.21 -4.59 2.27
N LEU A 298 5.79 -5.29 1.22
CA LEU A 298 4.81 -6.37 1.27
C LEU A 298 5.54 -7.70 1.48
N LEU A 299 5.49 -8.24 2.70
CA LEU A 299 6.13 -9.49 3.12
C LEU A 299 5.09 -10.61 3.28
N ASP A 300 5.54 -11.86 3.14
CA ASP A 300 4.82 -13.14 3.35
C ASP A 300 3.28 -13.07 3.47
N ASN A 301 2.57 -13.57 2.44
CA ASN A 301 1.11 -13.59 2.32
C ASN A 301 0.41 -12.22 2.44
N THR A 302 1.07 -11.12 2.09
CA THR A 302 0.46 -9.78 2.06
C THR A 302 -0.06 -9.43 0.66
N TRP A 303 -1.22 -8.78 0.58
CA TRP A 303 -1.75 -8.22 -0.67
C TRP A 303 -1.77 -6.69 -0.62
N GLY A 304 -1.29 -6.04 -1.68
CA GLY A 304 -1.51 -4.63 -1.97
C GLY A 304 -2.40 -4.46 -3.19
N GLY A 305 -3.34 -3.52 -3.19
CA GLY A 305 -4.17 -3.20 -4.36
C GLY A 305 -4.13 -1.72 -4.71
N VAL A 306 -3.42 -1.36 -5.78
CA VAL A 306 -3.33 0.03 -6.25
C VAL A 306 -4.56 0.33 -7.11
N VAL A 307 -5.72 0.55 -6.50
CA VAL A 307 -7.01 0.60 -7.22
C VAL A 307 -7.13 1.87 -8.07
N GLY A 308 -6.83 3.04 -7.51
CA GLY A 308 -7.02 4.33 -8.18
C GLY A 308 -6.03 5.43 -7.78
N GLY A 309 -5.12 5.14 -6.86
CA GLY A 309 -4.04 6.04 -6.46
C GLY A 309 -2.73 5.74 -7.18
N THR A 310 -1.63 6.21 -6.59
CA THR A 310 -0.27 6.02 -7.11
C THR A 310 0.61 5.34 -6.08
N ASP A 311 1.18 4.19 -6.39
CA ASP A 311 2.18 3.52 -5.56
C ASP A 311 3.59 3.75 -6.10
N ILE A 312 4.57 3.93 -5.21
CA ILE A 312 5.93 4.34 -5.56
C ILE A 312 6.95 3.55 -4.74
N ASN A 313 7.92 2.90 -5.41
CA ASN A 313 9.06 2.22 -4.81
C ASN A 313 8.71 1.05 -3.87
N THR A 314 7.54 0.43 -4.04
CA THR A 314 7.10 -0.71 -3.25
C THR A 314 7.95 -1.96 -3.48
N THR A 315 8.28 -2.65 -2.41
CA THR A 315 9.09 -3.86 -2.38
C THR A 315 8.24 -5.08 -2.00
N ILE A 316 7.96 -5.96 -2.97
CA ILE A 316 7.15 -7.17 -2.75
C ILE A 316 8.08 -8.37 -2.60
N ARG A 317 8.02 -9.10 -1.47
CA ARG A 317 8.87 -10.28 -1.22
C ARG A 317 8.12 -11.34 -0.40
N GLY A 318 8.59 -12.58 -0.50
CA GLY A 318 8.05 -13.69 0.29
C GLY A 318 6.92 -14.44 -0.42
N ALA A 319 6.61 -15.62 0.08
CA ALA A 319 5.66 -16.51 -0.58
C ALA A 319 4.23 -15.98 -0.46
N GLY A 320 3.51 -15.91 -1.58
CA GLY A 320 2.10 -15.49 -1.61
C GLY A 320 1.88 -13.97 -1.54
N SER A 321 2.95 -13.17 -1.43
CA SER A 321 2.87 -11.71 -1.46
C SER A 321 2.56 -11.18 -2.86
N ARG A 322 1.61 -10.25 -3.00
CA ARG A 322 1.17 -9.74 -4.31
C ARG A 322 0.81 -8.27 -4.28
N GLU A 323 1.00 -7.57 -5.40
CA GLU A 323 0.45 -6.24 -5.66
C GLU A 323 -0.49 -6.32 -6.89
N THR A 324 -1.70 -5.74 -6.81
CA THR A 324 -2.67 -5.68 -7.90
C THR A 324 -2.97 -4.24 -8.31
N VAL A 325 -2.41 -3.81 -9.43
CA VAL A 325 -2.60 -2.44 -9.96
C VAL A 325 -3.90 -2.39 -10.76
N GLY A 326 -4.86 -1.56 -10.35
CA GLY A 326 -6.15 -1.38 -11.01
C GLY A 326 -7.28 -2.27 -10.54
N TYR A 327 -7.08 -3.10 -9.51
CA TYR A 327 -8.09 -4.03 -9.03
C TYR A 327 -7.96 -4.32 -7.54
N ASP A 328 -9.04 -4.10 -6.77
CA ASP A 328 -9.16 -4.61 -5.40
C ASP A 328 -9.73 -6.04 -5.47
N LEU A 329 -8.94 -7.01 -5.00
CA LEU A 329 -9.30 -8.42 -4.98
C LEU A 329 -10.51 -8.74 -4.07
N ARG A 330 -10.87 -7.85 -3.15
CA ARG A 330 -11.88 -8.04 -2.10
C ARG A 330 -13.22 -7.43 -2.46
N THR A 331 -13.28 -6.14 -2.77
CA THR A 331 -14.51 -5.50 -3.26
C THR A 331 -14.81 -5.88 -4.71
N LYS A 332 -13.80 -6.37 -5.45
CA LYS A 332 -13.82 -6.61 -6.90
C LYS A 332 -14.04 -5.32 -7.71
N ALA A 333 -13.74 -4.17 -7.11
CA ALA A 333 -13.68 -2.91 -7.80
C ALA A 333 -12.50 -2.89 -8.78
N SER A 334 -12.71 -2.28 -9.94
CA SER A 334 -11.65 -1.96 -10.89
C SER A 334 -11.48 -0.45 -10.95
N GLY A 335 -10.24 0.02 -10.97
CA GLY A 335 -9.89 1.43 -11.11
C GLY A 335 -8.70 1.63 -12.04
N LYS A 336 -8.08 2.81 -11.94
CA LYS A 336 -6.94 3.22 -12.76
C LYS A 336 -5.75 3.52 -11.87
N GLY A 337 -5.16 2.46 -11.32
CA GLY A 337 -3.95 2.56 -10.51
C GLY A 337 -2.72 2.88 -11.33
N VAL A 338 -1.74 3.48 -10.68
CA VAL A 338 -0.40 3.67 -11.22
C VAL A 338 0.62 3.14 -10.21
N SER A 339 1.47 2.19 -10.59
CA SER A 339 2.62 1.79 -9.78
C SER A 339 3.92 2.25 -10.44
N ILE A 340 4.89 2.67 -9.63
CA ILE A 340 6.16 3.25 -10.08
C ILE A 340 7.31 2.62 -9.32
N SER A 341 8.29 2.05 -10.02
CA SER A 341 9.51 1.46 -9.44
C SER A 341 9.28 0.31 -8.45
N THR A 342 8.24 -0.51 -8.66
CA THR A 342 8.00 -1.71 -7.85
C THR A 342 9.16 -2.70 -7.99
N GLN A 343 9.70 -3.17 -6.86
CA GLN A 343 10.73 -4.20 -6.78
C GLN A 343 10.08 -5.56 -6.46
N ILE A 344 10.05 -6.46 -7.43
CA ILE A 344 9.34 -7.75 -7.34
C ILE A 344 10.37 -8.86 -7.05
N GLY A 345 10.39 -9.33 -5.80
CA GLY A 345 11.34 -10.32 -5.31
C GLY A 345 10.86 -11.77 -5.39
N SER A 346 11.70 -12.69 -4.92
CA SER A 346 11.40 -14.13 -4.90
C SER A 346 10.08 -14.46 -4.20
N GLY A 347 9.22 -15.20 -4.90
CA GLY A 347 7.90 -15.66 -4.41
C GLY A 347 6.77 -14.64 -4.57
N ALA A 348 7.08 -13.41 -4.99
CA ALA A 348 6.13 -12.32 -5.13
C ALA A 348 5.52 -12.22 -6.53
N THR A 349 4.38 -11.53 -6.65
CA THR A 349 3.76 -11.24 -7.95
C THR A 349 3.14 -9.84 -8.01
N GLN A 350 3.52 -9.01 -8.99
CA GLN A 350 2.72 -7.85 -9.39
C GLN A 350 1.73 -8.27 -10.48
N THR A 351 0.52 -7.70 -10.50
CA THR A 351 -0.48 -7.94 -11.55
C THR A 351 -1.15 -6.62 -11.95
N VAL A 352 -0.98 -6.20 -13.20
CA VAL A 352 -1.48 -4.93 -13.74
C VAL A 352 -2.77 -5.18 -14.52
N TYR A 353 -3.88 -4.61 -14.05
CA TYR A 353 -5.22 -4.79 -14.61
C TYR A 353 -5.60 -3.73 -15.64
N SER A 354 -6.75 -3.96 -16.29
CA SER A 354 -7.26 -3.14 -17.39
C SER A 354 -7.38 -1.65 -17.03
N GLY A 355 -6.76 -0.79 -17.84
CA GLY A 355 -6.80 0.66 -17.67
C GLY A 355 -5.82 1.24 -16.65
N SER A 356 -4.90 0.42 -16.13
CA SER A 356 -3.88 0.79 -15.14
C SER A 356 -2.46 0.61 -15.68
N THR A 357 -1.48 1.24 -15.01
CA THR A 357 -0.10 1.35 -15.51
C THR A 357 0.93 1.01 -14.45
N ALA A 358 1.87 0.09 -14.74
CA ALA A 358 3.13 -0.04 -14.02
C ALA A 358 4.26 0.68 -14.79
N THR A 359 5.18 1.34 -14.09
CA THR A 359 6.32 2.04 -14.68
C THR A 359 7.62 1.69 -13.95
N SER A 360 8.66 1.30 -14.69
CA SER A 360 9.99 1.00 -14.16
C SER A 360 10.03 -0.11 -13.10
N ALA A 361 9.16 -1.11 -13.20
CA ALA A 361 9.21 -2.29 -12.35
C ALA A 361 10.53 -3.07 -12.52
N VAL A 362 11.02 -3.69 -11.44
CA VAL A 362 12.25 -4.48 -11.44
C VAL A 362 11.92 -5.90 -10.97
N VAL A 363 11.94 -6.85 -11.90
CA VAL A 363 11.61 -8.26 -11.64
C VAL A 363 12.88 -9.03 -11.32
N SER A 364 13.05 -9.41 -10.05
CA SER A 364 14.21 -10.17 -9.56
C SER A 364 13.98 -11.68 -9.62
N ALA A 365 15.04 -12.46 -9.37
CA ALA A 365 15.01 -13.93 -9.33
C ALA A 365 13.82 -14.51 -8.55
N GLY A 366 12.94 -15.24 -9.24
CA GLY A 366 11.75 -15.87 -8.68
C GLY A 366 10.57 -14.93 -8.39
N GLY A 367 10.66 -13.66 -8.81
CA GLY A 367 9.53 -12.73 -8.86
C GLY A 367 8.78 -12.83 -10.19
N THR A 368 7.56 -12.29 -10.25
CA THR A 368 6.75 -12.27 -11.48
C THR A 368 5.96 -10.98 -11.63
N GLU A 369 6.01 -10.36 -12.81
CA GLU A 369 5.09 -9.31 -13.24
C GLU A 369 4.07 -9.90 -14.23
N ILE A 370 2.78 -9.54 -14.11
CA ILE A 370 1.71 -10.04 -14.97
C ILE A 370 0.88 -8.86 -15.50
N ILE A 371 0.93 -8.60 -16.81
CA ILE A 371 0.18 -7.52 -17.46
C ILE A 371 -1.09 -8.11 -18.07
N MET A 372 -2.24 -7.87 -17.44
CA MET A 372 -3.55 -8.37 -17.90
C MET A 372 -4.05 -7.60 -19.13
N SER A 373 -5.05 -8.15 -19.84
CA SER A 373 -5.68 -7.47 -20.98
C SER A 373 -6.17 -6.05 -20.66
N GLY A 374 -5.57 -5.06 -21.32
CA GLY A 374 -5.79 -3.62 -21.19
C GLY A 374 -4.95 -2.94 -20.12
N GLY A 375 -4.09 -3.67 -19.40
CA GLY A 375 -3.06 -3.10 -18.52
C GLY A 375 -1.82 -2.70 -19.32
N THR A 376 -0.99 -1.83 -18.76
CA THR A 376 0.24 -1.33 -19.40
C THR A 376 1.45 -1.40 -18.47
N ALA A 377 2.55 -1.99 -18.91
CA ALA A 377 3.87 -1.81 -18.31
C ALA A 377 4.74 -0.89 -19.18
N VAL A 378 5.62 -0.11 -18.54
CA VAL A 378 6.54 0.81 -19.22
C VAL A 378 7.92 0.77 -18.57
N GLY A 379 8.92 0.30 -19.31
CA GLY A 379 10.32 0.28 -18.88
C GLY A 379 10.62 -0.75 -17.78
N THR A 380 9.93 -1.90 -17.79
CA THR A 380 10.23 -3.01 -16.89
C THR A 380 11.65 -3.54 -17.12
N VAL A 381 12.34 -3.89 -16.04
CA VAL A 381 13.66 -4.52 -16.06
C VAL A 381 13.54 -5.94 -15.49
N VAL A 382 13.75 -6.95 -16.34
CA VAL A 382 13.69 -8.36 -15.95
C VAL A 382 15.11 -8.89 -15.73
N LEU A 383 15.48 -9.06 -14.46
CA LEU A 383 16.79 -9.58 -14.04
C LEU A 383 16.84 -11.11 -14.16
N SER A 384 18.04 -11.67 -14.00
CA SER A 384 18.28 -13.12 -14.06
C SER A 384 17.33 -13.93 -13.16
N GLY A 385 16.56 -14.84 -13.76
CA GLY A 385 15.55 -15.66 -13.09
C GLY A 385 14.24 -14.95 -12.71
N GLY A 386 14.06 -13.67 -13.07
CA GLY A 386 12.78 -12.96 -13.04
C GLY A 386 11.91 -13.30 -14.25
N MET A 387 10.61 -13.00 -14.15
CA MET A 387 9.62 -13.33 -15.19
C MET A 387 8.59 -12.21 -15.41
N GLU A 388 8.48 -11.68 -16.63
CA GLU A 388 7.34 -10.86 -17.05
C GLU A 388 6.39 -11.70 -17.93
N ILE A 389 5.08 -11.55 -17.70
CA ILE A 389 4.02 -12.23 -18.46
C ILE A 389 3.04 -11.18 -18.99
N VAL A 390 2.99 -11.02 -20.32
CA VAL A 390 1.99 -10.15 -20.98
C VAL A 390 0.82 -11.01 -21.46
N SER A 391 -0.37 -10.76 -20.91
CA SER A 391 -1.58 -11.53 -21.13
C SER A 391 -2.41 -11.02 -22.31
N SER A 392 -3.04 -11.93 -23.03
CA SER A 392 -3.93 -11.69 -24.16
C SER A 392 -5.38 -11.33 -23.77
N GLY A 393 -6.09 -10.68 -24.68
CA GLY A 393 -7.53 -10.39 -24.59
C GLY A 393 -7.93 -9.31 -25.61
N SER A 394 -9.19 -8.88 -25.61
CA SER A 394 -9.75 -7.99 -26.66
C SER A 394 -9.01 -6.67 -26.86
N ASN A 395 -8.24 -6.21 -25.87
CA ASN A 395 -7.39 -5.02 -25.94
C ASN A 395 -5.89 -5.32 -25.74
N GLY A 396 -5.51 -6.56 -25.43
CA GLY A 396 -4.12 -6.96 -25.12
C GLY A 396 -3.54 -6.35 -23.83
N GLY A 397 -2.71 -7.09 -23.11
CA GLY A 397 -1.70 -6.46 -22.26
C GLY A 397 -0.68 -5.75 -23.16
N THR A 398 -0.17 -4.59 -22.71
CA THR A 398 0.86 -3.84 -23.43
C THR A 398 2.10 -3.74 -22.55
N SER A 399 3.27 -4.15 -23.05
CA SER A 399 4.57 -3.75 -22.48
C SER A 399 5.31 -2.84 -23.45
N ILE A 400 6.19 -1.99 -22.93
CA ILE A 400 6.85 -0.91 -23.69
C ILE A 400 8.26 -0.68 -23.14
N ASN A 401 9.28 -0.76 -24.01
CA ASN A 401 10.69 -0.54 -23.67
C ASN A 401 11.23 -1.47 -22.55
N THR A 402 10.77 -2.72 -22.49
CA THR A 402 11.28 -3.70 -21.52
C THR A 402 12.74 -4.06 -21.81
N THR A 403 13.54 -4.18 -20.74
CA THR A 403 14.93 -4.63 -20.78
C THR A 403 15.06 -5.98 -20.09
N VAL A 404 15.63 -6.98 -20.77
CA VAL A 404 15.85 -8.33 -20.22
C VAL A 404 17.34 -8.60 -20.12
N GLU A 405 17.85 -8.78 -18.89
CA GLU A 405 19.24 -9.14 -18.63
C GLU A 405 19.49 -10.67 -18.75
N THR A 406 20.76 -11.09 -18.77
CA THR A 406 21.21 -12.48 -18.88
C THR A 406 20.43 -13.46 -17.99
N GLY A 407 19.63 -14.33 -18.59
CA GLY A 407 18.81 -15.33 -17.90
C GLY A 407 17.52 -14.81 -17.25
N GLY A 408 17.17 -13.54 -17.44
CA GLY A 408 15.80 -13.05 -17.29
C GLY A 408 14.92 -13.60 -18.42
N LYS A 409 13.61 -13.64 -18.19
CA LYS A 409 12.68 -14.26 -19.15
C LYS A 409 11.38 -13.46 -19.31
N ILE A 410 11.01 -13.14 -20.54
CA ILE A 410 9.62 -12.75 -20.87
C ILE A 410 8.93 -14.01 -21.41
N ILE A 411 7.67 -14.24 -20.99
CA ILE A 411 6.84 -15.31 -21.56
C ILE A 411 5.46 -14.76 -21.92
N MET A 412 5.14 -14.73 -23.21
CA MET A 412 3.78 -14.45 -23.68
C MET A 412 2.99 -15.76 -23.63
N TYR A 413 2.20 -15.97 -22.58
CA TYR A 413 1.63 -17.29 -22.26
C TYR A 413 0.28 -17.60 -22.89
N HIS A 414 0.19 -18.87 -23.31
CA HIS A 414 -0.99 -19.72 -23.30
C HIS A 414 -0.63 -21.09 -22.67
N ASP A 415 -1.26 -21.64 -21.62
CA ASP A 415 -2.30 -21.17 -20.68
C ASP A 415 -2.23 -22.00 -19.37
N ALA A 416 -2.86 -21.56 -18.28
CA ALA A 416 -3.40 -22.50 -17.28
C ALA A 416 -4.79 -23.00 -17.74
N VAL A 417 -4.79 -23.85 -18.77
CA VAL A 417 -5.96 -24.36 -19.55
C VAL A 417 -6.50 -23.38 -20.62
N GLU A 418 -6.03 -23.58 -21.85
CA GLU A 418 -6.66 -23.32 -23.18
C GLU A 418 -7.24 -21.91 -23.55
N ILE A 419 -6.64 -21.27 -24.59
CA ILE A 419 -7.21 -20.46 -25.73
C ILE A 419 -6.80 -18.94 -25.86
N VAL A 420 -5.86 -18.68 -26.80
CA VAL A 420 -5.82 -17.70 -27.95
C VAL A 420 -5.83 -16.13 -27.80
N SER A 421 -4.73 -15.52 -28.29
CA SER A 421 -4.49 -14.20 -28.95
C SER A 421 -4.69 -12.84 -28.24
N GLY A 422 -3.68 -11.96 -28.29
CA GLY A 422 -3.88 -10.50 -28.22
C GLY A 422 -2.77 -9.60 -27.63
N GLY A 423 -1.66 -10.11 -27.07
CA GLY A 423 -0.63 -9.26 -26.44
C GLY A 423 0.20 -8.42 -27.43
N THR A 424 0.66 -7.24 -27.04
CA THR A 424 1.62 -6.43 -27.83
C THR A 424 2.80 -5.98 -26.98
N ASP A 425 4.02 -6.21 -27.48
CA ASP A 425 5.25 -5.62 -26.94
C ASP A 425 5.90 -4.67 -27.98
N LEU A 426 6.66 -3.69 -27.49
CA LEU A 426 7.18 -2.59 -28.30
C LEU A 426 8.58 -2.14 -27.86
N ASN A 427 9.54 -2.26 -28.77
CA ASN A 427 10.96 -1.94 -28.59
C ASN A 427 11.63 -2.80 -27.48
N VAL A 428 11.39 -4.11 -27.45
CA VAL A 428 12.10 -4.97 -26.48
C VAL A 428 13.58 -4.97 -26.84
N THR A 429 14.44 -4.72 -25.86
CA THR A 429 15.89 -4.95 -26.02
C THR A 429 16.31 -6.14 -25.18
N LEU A 430 16.76 -7.19 -25.85
CA LEU A 430 17.26 -8.40 -25.21
C LEU A 430 18.80 -8.33 -25.15
N ASP A 431 19.37 -8.56 -23.97
CA ASP A 431 20.82 -8.72 -23.77
C ASP A 431 21.06 -10.05 -23.03
N ASP A 432 21.44 -11.10 -23.78
CA ASP A 432 21.56 -12.49 -23.30
C ASP A 432 20.27 -13.10 -22.68
N GLY A 433 19.11 -12.47 -22.93
CA GLY A 433 17.76 -12.90 -22.54
C GLY A 433 17.02 -13.81 -23.55
N TRP A 434 15.77 -14.15 -23.22
CA TRP A 434 14.88 -15.00 -24.03
C TRP A 434 13.45 -14.42 -24.12
N VAL A 435 12.87 -14.46 -25.32
CA VAL A 435 11.46 -14.12 -25.63
C VAL A 435 10.79 -15.27 -26.39
N ASP A 436 9.51 -15.51 -26.11
CA ASP A 436 8.66 -16.48 -26.83
C ASP A 436 7.32 -15.83 -27.19
N ILE A 437 7.07 -15.65 -28.50
CA ILE A 437 5.88 -15.06 -29.09
C ILE A 437 4.89 -16.16 -29.51
N GLN A 438 3.99 -16.49 -28.58
CA GLN A 438 2.96 -17.52 -28.77
C GLN A 438 1.71 -17.00 -29.52
N SER A 439 0.72 -17.87 -29.70
CA SER A 439 -0.44 -17.66 -30.59
C SER A 439 -1.13 -16.29 -30.42
N GLY A 440 -0.95 -15.42 -31.42
CA GLY A 440 -1.54 -14.09 -31.44
C GLY A 440 -0.94 -13.06 -30.46
N GLY A 441 0.25 -13.30 -29.90
CA GLY A 441 1.13 -12.21 -29.48
C GLY A 441 1.68 -11.47 -30.69
N THR A 442 1.97 -10.17 -30.55
CA THR A 442 2.69 -9.37 -31.55
C THR A 442 3.87 -8.67 -30.88
N SER A 443 5.07 -8.77 -31.46
CA SER A 443 6.18 -7.89 -31.08
C SER A 443 6.55 -6.94 -32.23
N PHE A 444 7.04 -5.75 -31.88
CA PHE A 444 7.36 -4.70 -32.84
C PHE A 444 8.68 -3.99 -32.52
N ASN A 445 9.57 -3.93 -33.51
CA ASN A 445 10.87 -3.25 -33.44
C ASN A 445 11.78 -3.79 -32.32
N ASP A 446 11.76 -5.10 -32.11
CA ASP A 446 12.63 -5.76 -31.14
C ASP A 446 14.10 -5.70 -31.58
N ARG A 447 14.97 -5.60 -30.59
CA ARG A 447 16.43 -5.54 -30.77
C ARG A 447 17.09 -6.66 -29.98
N LEU A 448 17.63 -7.62 -30.71
CA LEU A 448 18.37 -8.75 -30.16
C LEU A 448 19.87 -8.44 -30.15
N THR A 449 20.52 -8.61 -28.99
CA THR A 449 21.96 -8.39 -28.77
C THR A 449 22.56 -9.41 -27.79
N GLY A 450 23.87 -9.65 -27.91
CA GLY A 450 24.64 -10.39 -26.88
C GLY A 450 24.62 -11.92 -26.99
N GLY A 451 23.75 -12.53 -27.79
CA GLY A 451 23.63 -14.00 -27.89
C GLY A 451 22.21 -14.54 -27.65
N THR A 452 21.20 -13.68 -27.80
CA THR A 452 19.80 -13.91 -27.40
C THR A 452 19.06 -14.89 -28.29
N TRP A 453 18.00 -15.49 -27.73
CA TRP A 453 17.15 -16.43 -28.44
C TRP A 453 15.70 -15.98 -28.40
N GLU A 454 15.07 -15.91 -29.57
CA GLU A 454 13.66 -15.59 -29.73
C GLU A 454 12.94 -16.74 -30.41
N GLY A 455 11.82 -17.20 -29.83
CA GLY A 455 10.90 -18.13 -30.46
C GLY A 455 9.67 -17.38 -30.96
N VAL A 456 9.32 -17.51 -32.23
CA VAL A 456 8.07 -16.98 -32.80
C VAL A 456 7.21 -18.19 -33.16
N VAL A 457 6.50 -18.78 -32.19
CA VAL A 457 5.84 -20.08 -32.39
C VAL A 457 4.48 -19.94 -33.07
N GLY A 458 3.68 -18.95 -32.66
CA GLY A 458 2.33 -18.74 -33.20
C GLY A 458 1.88 -17.29 -33.25
N GLY A 459 2.71 -16.37 -32.76
CA GLY A 459 2.47 -14.94 -32.86
C GLY A 459 3.08 -14.33 -34.11
N THR A 460 3.16 -13.00 -34.11
CA THR A 460 3.77 -12.20 -35.17
C THR A 460 4.94 -11.38 -34.63
N ASN A 461 6.08 -11.41 -35.31
CA ASN A 461 7.19 -10.50 -35.07
C ASN A 461 7.27 -9.49 -36.23
N ILE A 462 7.53 -8.21 -35.97
CA ILE A 462 7.51 -7.14 -36.98
C ILE A 462 8.70 -6.19 -36.79
N ASP A 463 9.42 -5.92 -37.88
CA ASP A 463 10.54 -4.96 -37.95
C ASP A 463 11.69 -5.25 -36.94
N MET A 464 11.84 -6.50 -36.51
CA MET A 464 12.87 -6.94 -35.55
C MET A 464 14.29 -6.85 -36.15
N THR A 465 15.27 -6.50 -35.31
CA THR A 465 16.67 -6.29 -35.70
C THR A 465 17.63 -7.08 -34.80
N MET A 466 18.27 -8.10 -35.35
CA MET A 466 19.37 -8.81 -34.68
C MET A 466 20.72 -8.12 -34.96
N VAL A 467 21.48 -7.80 -33.90
CA VAL A 467 22.80 -7.16 -34.01
C VAL A 467 23.81 -7.83 -33.07
N ASP A 468 25.04 -7.98 -33.55
CA ASP A 468 26.15 -8.70 -32.92
C ASP A 468 26.05 -10.24 -33.01
N ASP A 469 27.15 -10.92 -32.70
CA ASP A 469 27.30 -12.36 -32.94
C ASP A 469 26.47 -13.20 -31.95
N GLY A 470 25.77 -14.23 -32.46
CA GLY A 470 25.16 -15.29 -31.65
C GLY A 470 23.65 -15.21 -31.44
N ASN A 471 22.97 -14.14 -31.88
CA ASN A 471 21.51 -14.05 -31.76
C ASN A 471 20.80 -15.00 -32.73
N ILE A 472 19.74 -15.66 -32.27
CA ILE A 472 18.97 -16.62 -33.08
C ILE A 472 17.46 -16.44 -32.91
N GLU A 473 16.75 -16.19 -34.01
CA GLU A 473 15.29 -16.25 -34.09
C GLU A 473 14.85 -17.62 -34.65
N TYR A 474 13.93 -18.31 -33.97
CA TYR A 474 13.23 -19.48 -34.48
C TYR A 474 11.79 -19.14 -34.86
N VAL A 475 11.50 -19.10 -36.16
CA VAL A 475 10.14 -18.88 -36.66
C VAL A 475 9.44 -20.23 -36.81
N GLY A 476 8.37 -20.44 -36.06
CA GLY A 476 7.57 -21.67 -36.03
C GLY A 476 7.98 -22.70 -34.97
N TYR A 477 8.93 -22.40 -34.07
CA TYR A 477 9.47 -23.35 -33.09
C TYR A 477 9.91 -22.69 -31.78
N ASP A 478 9.56 -23.29 -30.63
CA ASP A 478 10.12 -22.95 -29.32
C ASP A 478 11.17 -23.98 -28.92
N ARG A 479 12.40 -23.50 -28.71
CA ARG A 479 13.56 -24.32 -28.33
C ARG A 479 13.51 -24.81 -26.87
N LEU A 480 12.74 -24.18 -25.99
CA LEU A 480 12.64 -24.57 -24.58
C LEU A 480 11.69 -25.75 -24.37
N THR A 481 10.48 -25.71 -24.95
CA THR A 481 9.49 -26.80 -24.84
C THR A 481 9.53 -27.79 -26.01
N GLY A 482 10.13 -27.40 -27.14
CA GLY A 482 10.08 -28.16 -28.40
C GLY A 482 8.76 -28.02 -29.15
N ALA A 483 7.90 -27.07 -28.78
CA ALA A 483 6.63 -26.81 -29.47
C ALA A 483 6.86 -26.25 -30.88
N THR A 484 5.90 -26.51 -31.78
CA THR A 484 5.88 -25.96 -33.15
C THR A 484 4.56 -25.27 -33.43
N GLY A 485 4.54 -24.29 -34.33
CA GLY A 485 3.32 -23.59 -34.70
C GLY A 485 3.46 -22.69 -35.92
N SER A 486 2.39 -21.96 -36.25
CA SER A 486 2.29 -21.09 -37.42
C SER A 486 2.80 -19.66 -37.14
N GLY A 487 4.03 -19.54 -36.64
CA GLY A 487 4.65 -18.25 -36.36
C GLY A 487 4.92 -17.43 -37.61
N LEU A 488 4.75 -16.11 -37.52
CA LEU A 488 4.97 -15.17 -38.60
C LEU A 488 6.04 -14.15 -38.21
N SER A 489 7.08 -13.97 -39.03
CA SER A 489 8.08 -12.92 -38.83
C SER A 489 8.15 -12.01 -40.06
N ILE A 490 8.15 -10.69 -39.85
CA ILE A 490 7.99 -9.66 -40.89
C ILE A 490 9.17 -8.66 -40.80
N HIS A 491 9.87 -8.46 -41.91
CA HIS A 491 10.99 -7.51 -42.07
C HIS A 491 12.19 -7.69 -41.12
N THR A 492 12.44 -8.91 -40.64
CA THR A 492 13.60 -9.21 -39.80
C THR A 492 14.91 -8.76 -40.44
N THR A 493 15.66 -7.88 -39.77
CA THR A 493 17.02 -7.50 -40.16
C THR A 493 18.03 -8.40 -39.46
N ILE A 494 18.75 -9.22 -40.23
CA ILE A 494 19.73 -10.18 -39.73
C ILE A 494 21.14 -9.60 -39.88
N GLY A 495 21.71 -9.09 -38.79
CA GLY A 495 23.09 -8.58 -38.74
C GLY A 495 24.17 -9.65 -38.71
N SER A 496 25.44 -9.21 -38.65
CA SER A 496 26.62 -10.08 -38.56
C SER A 496 26.50 -11.09 -37.43
N GLY A 497 26.77 -12.37 -37.72
CA GLY A 497 26.81 -13.45 -36.74
C GLY A 497 25.46 -13.85 -36.14
N SER A 498 24.37 -13.22 -36.56
CA SER A 498 23.00 -13.56 -36.18
C SER A 498 22.34 -14.50 -37.21
N THR A 499 21.36 -15.30 -36.78
CA THR A 499 20.67 -16.28 -37.65
C THR A 499 19.16 -16.31 -37.46
N GLN A 500 18.38 -16.19 -38.53
CA GLN A 500 16.96 -16.58 -38.53
C GLN A 500 16.84 -18.04 -39.01
N VAL A 501 16.13 -18.87 -38.26
CA VAL A 501 15.77 -20.25 -38.64
C VAL A 501 14.25 -20.33 -38.79
N VAL A 502 13.79 -20.53 -40.02
CA VAL A 502 12.38 -20.75 -40.34
C VAL A 502 12.12 -22.24 -40.32
N GLU A 503 11.50 -22.71 -39.23
CA GLU A 503 11.17 -24.10 -38.97
C GLU A 503 9.85 -24.51 -39.64
N ALA A 504 9.50 -25.80 -39.55
CA ALA A 504 8.28 -26.33 -40.15
C ALA A 504 7.00 -25.62 -39.60
N GLN A 505 6.17 -25.10 -40.52
CA GLN A 505 5.00 -24.24 -40.28
C GLN A 505 5.30 -22.76 -39.99
N GLY A 506 6.56 -22.38 -39.75
CA GLY A 506 6.98 -20.98 -39.65
C GLY A 506 6.94 -20.26 -41.00
N THR A 507 6.63 -18.96 -40.96
CA THR A 507 6.63 -18.08 -42.14
C THR A 507 7.45 -16.82 -41.85
N ALA A 508 8.52 -16.57 -42.62
CA ALA A 508 9.25 -15.31 -42.61
C ALA A 508 8.99 -14.53 -43.91
N THR A 509 8.76 -13.22 -43.83
CA THR A 509 8.53 -12.37 -45.01
C THR A 509 9.33 -11.08 -44.96
N GLY A 510 9.93 -10.68 -46.08
CA GLY A 510 10.67 -9.43 -46.24
C GLY A 510 11.96 -9.32 -45.42
N ALA A 511 12.52 -10.44 -44.95
CA ALA A 511 13.75 -10.44 -44.15
C ALA A 511 14.94 -9.85 -44.93
N VAL A 512 15.77 -9.05 -44.25
CA VAL A 512 16.97 -8.41 -44.82
C VAL A 512 18.21 -9.02 -44.19
N VAL A 513 18.94 -9.83 -44.96
CA VAL A 513 20.13 -10.56 -44.50
C VAL A 513 21.38 -9.77 -44.86
N GLN A 514 22.01 -9.16 -43.86
CA GLN A 514 23.18 -8.30 -44.03
C GLN A 514 24.49 -9.12 -44.08
N SER A 515 25.61 -8.44 -44.33
CA SER A 515 26.95 -9.06 -44.32
C SER A 515 27.21 -9.84 -43.03
N GLY A 516 27.46 -11.15 -43.15
CA GLY A 516 27.71 -12.04 -42.02
C GLY A 516 26.45 -12.58 -41.33
N GLY A 517 25.26 -12.12 -41.71
CA GLY A 517 23.99 -12.68 -41.25
C GLY A 517 23.59 -13.92 -42.04
N THR A 518 22.77 -14.79 -41.43
CA THR A 518 22.31 -16.04 -42.04
C THR A 518 20.79 -16.20 -41.94
N GLN A 519 20.12 -16.56 -43.03
CA GLN A 519 18.76 -17.12 -43.00
C GLN A 519 18.81 -18.62 -43.34
N ILE A 520 18.11 -19.44 -42.56
CA ILE A 520 17.97 -20.89 -42.79
C ILE A 520 16.48 -21.20 -42.91
N VAL A 521 16.06 -21.77 -44.05
CA VAL A 521 14.67 -22.20 -44.27
C VAL A 521 14.63 -23.72 -44.28
N GLN A 522 13.98 -24.31 -43.28
CA GLN A 522 13.89 -25.76 -43.12
C GLN A 522 12.76 -26.37 -43.95
N SER A 523 12.73 -27.71 -43.99
CA SER A 523 11.68 -28.46 -44.65
C SER A 523 10.31 -28.11 -44.05
N GLY A 524 9.37 -27.63 -44.88
CA GLY A 524 8.06 -27.16 -44.43
C GLY A 524 8.03 -25.73 -43.85
N GLY A 525 9.16 -25.02 -43.82
CA GLY A 525 9.21 -23.58 -43.55
C GLY A 525 8.92 -22.76 -44.81
N ILE A 526 8.40 -21.54 -44.63
CA ILE A 526 8.02 -20.62 -45.71
C ILE A 526 8.83 -19.32 -45.60
N ALA A 527 9.51 -18.91 -46.66
CA ALA A 527 10.21 -17.62 -46.73
C ALA A 527 9.80 -16.83 -47.99
N THR A 528 9.35 -15.59 -47.83
CA THR A 528 8.91 -14.74 -48.96
C THR A 528 9.62 -13.40 -49.00
N ASP A 529 9.92 -12.90 -50.20
CA ASP A 529 10.42 -11.55 -50.47
C ASP A 529 11.68 -11.13 -49.69
N ALA A 530 12.51 -12.10 -49.27
CA ALA A 530 13.74 -11.83 -48.54
C ALA A 530 14.82 -11.20 -49.44
N LEU A 531 15.61 -10.29 -48.87
CA LEU A 531 16.73 -9.61 -49.50
C LEU A 531 18.05 -10.09 -48.88
N ILE A 532 18.88 -10.79 -49.65
CA ILE A 532 20.21 -11.22 -49.24
C ILE A 532 21.22 -10.20 -49.78
N GLN A 533 21.82 -9.43 -48.89
CA GLN A 533 22.79 -8.39 -49.25
C GLN A 533 24.20 -8.97 -49.44
N SER A 534 25.13 -8.14 -49.93
CA SER A 534 26.53 -8.53 -50.11
C SER A 534 27.14 -9.09 -48.81
N GLY A 535 27.67 -10.31 -48.87
CA GLY A 535 28.21 -11.03 -47.70
C GLY A 535 27.17 -11.70 -46.79
N GLY A 536 25.87 -11.55 -47.06
CA GLY A 536 24.79 -12.31 -46.40
C GLY A 536 24.61 -13.70 -47.01
N THR A 537 24.07 -14.64 -46.21
CA THR A 537 23.90 -16.05 -46.64
C THR A 537 22.47 -16.55 -46.41
N ALA A 538 21.93 -17.27 -47.39
CA ALA A 538 20.69 -18.04 -47.27
C ALA A 538 20.93 -19.55 -47.49
N PHE A 539 20.40 -20.38 -46.60
CA PHE A 539 20.34 -21.84 -46.73
C PHE A 539 18.89 -22.30 -46.86
N VAL A 540 18.59 -23.13 -47.86
CA VAL A 540 17.23 -23.62 -48.13
C VAL A 540 17.23 -25.15 -48.21
N SER A 541 16.59 -25.79 -47.24
CA SER A 541 16.43 -27.25 -47.16
C SER A 541 15.42 -27.77 -48.17
N ALA A 542 15.54 -29.05 -48.54
CA ALA A 542 14.57 -29.70 -49.43
C ALA A 542 13.17 -29.74 -48.77
N GLY A 543 12.14 -29.38 -49.52
CA GLY A 543 10.77 -29.26 -49.01
C GLY A 543 10.44 -27.92 -48.32
N ALA A 544 11.37 -26.96 -48.30
CA ALA A 544 11.04 -25.55 -48.00
C ALA A 544 10.19 -24.92 -49.12
N GLN A 545 9.51 -23.82 -48.82
CA GLN A 545 8.80 -23.00 -49.81
C GLN A 545 9.36 -21.57 -49.80
N VAL A 546 10.06 -21.18 -50.87
CA VAL A 546 10.69 -19.86 -50.97
C VAL A 546 10.19 -19.11 -52.20
N SER A 547 9.77 -17.86 -52.03
CA SER A 547 9.35 -16.99 -53.14
C SER A 547 9.93 -15.58 -53.05
N GLY A 548 10.09 -14.90 -54.19
CA GLY A 548 10.46 -13.48 -54.24
C GLY A 548 11.88 -13.12 -53.77
N LEU A 549 12.71 -14.12 -53.45
CA LEU A 549 14.08 -13.96 -52.94
C LEU A 549 14.96 -13.13 -53.90
N HIS A 550 15.59 -12.08 -53.38
CA HIS A 550 16.55 -11.24 -54.10
C HIS A 550 17.98 -11.42 -53.54
N LEU A 551 18.96 -11.52 -54.44
CA LEU A 551 20.38 -11.61 -54.10
C LEU A 551 21.19 -10.47 -54.72
N ASP A 552 21.80 -9.65 -53.87
CA ASP A 552 22.78 -8.63 -54.26
C ASP A 552 24.10 -9.26 -54.75
N SER A 553 24.92 -8.46 -55.45
CA SER A 553 26.29 -8.84 -55.78
C SER A 553 27.11 -9.20 -54.53
N GLY A 554 27.66 -10.42 -54.48
CA GLY A 554 28.39 -10.96 -53.32
C GLY A 554 27.52 -11.63 -52.25
N ALA A 555 26.20 -11.74 -52.43
CA ALA A 555 25.34 -12.59 -51.61
C ALA A 555 25.56 -14.09 -51.92
N VAL A 556 25.17 -14.97 -50.98
CA VAL A 556 25.27 -16.44 -51.15
C VAL A 556 23.92 -17.12 -50.91
N LEU A 557 23.44 -17.92 -51.87
CA LEU A 557 22.34 -18.87 -51.67
C LEU A 557 22.84 -20.30 -51.85
N SER A 558 22.52 -21.18 -50.89
CA SER A 558 22.70 -22.62 -50.96
C SER A 558 21.36 -23.33 -50.77
N ALA A 559 20.76 -23.83 -51.87
CA ALA A 559 19.50 -24.56 -51.83
C ALA A 559 19.66 -26.04 -52.21
N ALA A 560 19.01 -26.92 -51.45
CA ALA A 560 19.10 -28.37 -51.63
C ALA A 560 18.27 -28.90 -52.81
N ASP A 561 17.25 -28.16 -53.25
CA ASP A 561 16.44 -28.47 -54.43
C ASP A 561 15.95 -27.17 -55.07
N ALA A 562 16.20 -26.98 -56.38
CA ALA A 562 15.79 -25.80 -57.12
C ALA A 562 14.26 -25.61 -57.21
N GLN A 563 13.46 -26.68 -57.05
CA GLN A 563 11.99 -26.61 -57.04
C GLN A 563 11.42 -25.90 -55.80
N THR A 564 12.23 -25.71 -54.75
CA THR A 564 11.84 -24.94 -53.55
C THR A 564 11.82 -23.42 -53.80
N LEU A 565 12.38 -22.95 -54.92
CA LEU A 565 12.58 -21.53 -55.23
C LEU A 565 11.63 -21.04 -56.33
N SER A 566 10.98 -19.90 -56.10
CA SER A 566 10.13 -19.24 -57.09
C SER A 566 10.36 -17.73 -57.16
N GLY A 567 10.37 -17.15 -58.37
CA GLY A 567 10.59 -15.71 -58.55
C GLY A 567 11.96 -15.21 -58.08
N LEU A 568 13.02 -16.01 -58.27
CA LEU A 568 14.37 -15.68 -57.82
C LEU A 568 14.96 -14.54 -58.67
N SER A 569 15.44 -13.49 -58.01
CA SER A 569 16.17 -12.38 -58.62
C SER A 569 17.63 -12.43 -58.19
N VAL A 570 18.56 -12.38 -59.14
CA VAL A 570 20.00 -12.55 -58.88
C VAL A 570 20.80 -11.49 -59.63
N ASP A 571 21.47 -10.61 -58.88
CA ASP A 571 22.38 -9.61 -59.42
C ASP A 571 23.75 -10.22 -59.77
N ASN A 572 24.42 -9.63 -60.77
CA ASN A 572 25.72 -10.08 -61.23
C ASN A 572 26.77 -10.05 -60.11
N GLY A 573 27.33 -11.23 -59.79
CA GLY A 573 28.33 -11.42 -58.72
C GLY A 573 27.79 -12.10 -57.46
N ALA A 574 26.49 -12.38 -57.36
CA ALA A 574 25.96 -13.32 -56.36
C ALA A 574 26.45 -14.76 -56.61
N THR A 575 26.54 -15.56 -55.54
CA THR A 575 26.92 -16.97 -55.59
C THR A 575 25.72 -17.87 -55.34
N LEU A 576 25.51 -18.84 -56.24
CA LEU A 576 24.40 -19.78 -56.18
C LEU A 576 24.90 -21.23 -56.16
N VAL A 577 24.55 -21.97 -55.10
CA VAL A 577 24.85 -23.40 -54.93
C VAL A 577 23.51 -24.15 -54.92
N LEU A 578 23.26 -24.94 -55.97
CA LEU A 578 22.05 -25.76 -56.09
C LEU A 578 22.43 -27.25 -56.16
N ALA A 579 21.80 -28.07 -55.32
CA ALA A 579 21.83 -29.53 -55.47
C ALA A 579 20.64 -30.04 -56.32
N ASP A 580 20.76 -31.25 -56.86
CA ASP A 580 19.77 -31.98 -57.67
C ASP A 580 19.01 -31.16 -58.74
N VAL A 581 19.73 -30.31 -59.48
CA VAL A 581 19.13 -29.53 -60.58
C VAL A 581 18.86 -30.42 -61.82
N ALA A 582 17.64 -30.94 -61.90
CA ALA A 582 17.04 -31.23 -63.20
C ALA A 582 16.76 -29.90 -63.92
N TRP A 583 17.69 -29.47 -64.77
CA TRP A 583 17.58 -28.24 -65.58
C TRP A 583 16.48 -28.36 -66.65
N ASP A 584 15.22 -28.28 -66.22
CA ASP A 584 14.09 -28.00 -67.12
C ASP A 584 13.97 -26.47 -67.32
N SER A 585 13.44 -26.11 -68.48
CA SER A 585 13.02 -24.78 -68.91
C SER A 585 12.23 -23.98 -67.85
N ALA A 586 11.47 -24.65 -66.98
CA ALA A 586 10.76 -24.02 -65.86
C ALA A 586 11.72 -23.40 -64.81
N VAL A 587 12.84 -24.07 -64.49
CA VAL A 587 13.86 -23.58 -63.54
C VAL A 587 14.67 -22.44 -64.17
N ALA A 588 14.94 -22.52 -65.47
CA ALA A 588 15.59 -21.42 -66.20
C ALA A 588 14.69 -20.17 -66.32
N ALA A 589 13.36 -20.33 -66.29
CA ALA A 589 12.39 -19.23 -66.36
C ALA A 589 12.11 -18.58 -64.99
N SER A 590 12.40 -19.26 -63.87
CA SER A 590 12.23 -18.71 -62.52
C SER A 590 13.40 -17.86 -62.03
N ILE A 591 14.53 -17.89 -62.73
CA ILE A 591 15.75 -17.11 -62.42
C ILE A 591 15.89 -15.95 -63.41
N ASN A 592 15.56 -14.73 -62.97
CA ASN A 592 15.86 -13.53 -63.75
C ASN A 592 17.24 -12.99 -63.37
N SER A 593 18.26 -13.32 -64.17
CA SER A 593 19.55 -12.63 -64.10
C SER A 593 19.44 -11.23 -64.73
N ARG A 594 20.05 -10.23 -64.08
CA ARG A 594 20.11 -8.84 -64.56
C ARG A 594 21.54 -8.33 -64.72
#